data_AF-A0AA91PBF4-F1
#
_entry.id   AF-A0AA91PBF4-F1
#
_cell.length_a   1.000
_cell.length_b   1.000
_cell.length_c   1.000
_cell.angle_alpha   90.00
_cell.angle_beta   90.00
_cell.angle_gamma   90.00
#
_symmetry.space_group_name_H-M   'P 1'
#
loop_
_entity.id
_entity.type
_entity.pdbx_description
1 polymer ?
#
loop_
_entity_poly.entity_id
_entity_poly.type
_entity_poly.pdbx_seq_one_letter_code
_entity_poly.pdbx_strand_id
1 'polypeptide(L)'
;MGRRALQAQRDRDLPFDLVFPSPTGTPRWPNNVNRAWREIRGEDYGWVTPRTFRKTVGTAIERVAGAEAAAAQLGHSTPDVTRKHYIDRAIDAPDNRAALEGFVSISDE
;
A
#
# COMPACT_ATOMS: atom_id res chain seq x y z
N MET A 1 -14.97 17.95 6.89
CA MET A 1 -13.97 18.88 6.32
C MET A 1 -13.73 18.67 4.82
N GLY A 2 -13.51 17.45 4.31
CA GLY A 2 -13.14 17.23 2.88
C GLY A 2 -14.18 17.62 1.82
N ARG A 3 -15.48 17.33 2.04
CA ARG A 3 -16.55 17.64 1.06
C ARG A 3 -16.70 19.13 0.76
N ARG A 4 -16.61 20.00 1.78
CA ARG A 4 -16.63 21.46 1.58
C ARG A 4 -15.43 21.95 0.78
N ALA A 5 -14.25 21.33 0.97
CA ALA A 5 -13.07 21.70 0.21
C ALA A 5 -13.21 21.35 -1.27
N LEU A 6 -13.80 20.18 -1.58
CA LEU A 6 -14.12 19.78 -2.96
C LEU A 6 -15.20 20.67 -3.59
N GLN A 7 -16.23 21.05 -2.83
CA GLN A 7 -17.27 21.98 -3.29
C GLN A 7 -16.68 23.38 -3.55
N ALA A 8 -15.89 23.91 -2.62
CA ALA A 8 -15.19 25.19 -2.80
C ALA A 8 -14.16 25.16 -3.94
N GLN A 9 -13.58 24.00 -4.27
CA GLN A 9 -12.74 23.84 -5.46
C GLN A 9 -13.58 23.91 -6.74
N ARG A 10 -14.75 23.26 -6.76
CA ARG A 10 -15.68 23.31 -7.90
C ARG A 10 -16.23 24.71 -8.14
N ASP A 11 -16.57 25.44 -7.08
CA ASP A 11 -17.15 26.79 -7.15
C ASP A 11 -16.15 27.85 -7.66
N ARG A 12 -14.86 27.51 -7.75
CA ARG A 12 -13.80 28.39 -8.27
C ARG A 12 -13.55 28.25 -9.76
N ASP A 13 -14.29 27.38 -10.45
CA ASP A 13 -14.24 27.18 -11.91
C ASP A 13 -12.84 26.86 -12.46
N LEU A 14 -12.07 26.08 -11.69
CA LEU A 14 -10.69 25.73 -12.03
C LEU A 14 -10.65 24.28 -12.53
N PRO A 15 -10.31 24.02 -13.81
CA PRO A 15 -9.62 22.80 -14.12
C PRO A 15 -8.18 22.98 -13.64
N PHE A 16 -7.84 22.38 -12.50
CA PHE A 16 -6.42 22.27 -12.14
C PHE A 16 -5.81 21.15 -12.96
N ASP A 17 -4.62 21.36 -13.54
CA ASP A 17 -3.81 20.28 -14.15
C ASP A 17 -3.48 19.15 -13.15
N LEU A 18 -3.67 19.42 -11.85
CA LEU A 18 -3.35 18.53 -10.75
C LEU A 18 -4.62 17.84 -10.21
N VAL A 19 -4.55 16.52 -10.05
CA VAL A 19 -5.62 15.71 -9.44
C VAL A 19 -5.87 16.08 -7.98
N PHE A 20 -4.82 16.48 -7.24
CA PHE A 20 -4.91 16.86 -5.81
C PHE A 20 -4.28 18.23 -5.56
N PRO A 21 -4.96 19.32 -5.94
CA PRO A 21 -4.44 20.66 -5.76
C PRO A 21 -4.55 21.10 -4.29
N SER A 22 -3.69 22.02 -3.89
CA SER A 22 -3.81 22.78 -2.65
C SER A 22 -5.06 23.67 -2.70
N PRO A 23 -5.48 24.27 -1.57
CA PRO A 23 -6.56 25.26 -1.59
C PRO A 23 -6.30 26.47 -2.49
N THR A 24 -5.06 26.73 -2.92
CA THR A 24 -4.72 27.81 -3.86
C THR A 24 -4.41 27.30 -5.27
N GLY A 25 -4.62 26.00 -5.55
CA GLY A 25 -4.43 25.41 -6.87
C GLY A 25 -3.04 24.86 -7.18
N THR A 26 -2.09 25.02 -6.25
CA THR A 26 -0.71 24.57 -6.42
C THR A 26 -0.50 23.10 -5.99
N PRO A 27 0.64 22.46 -6.32
CA PRO A 27 0.97 21.14 -5.78
C PRO A 27 0.97 21.10 -4.25
N ARG A 28 0.48 19.99 -3.69
CA ARG A 28 0.55 19.76 -2.25
C ARG A 28 1.97 19.32 -1.86
N TRP A 29 2.54 20.02 -0.90
CA TRP A 29 3.83 19.65 -0.34
C TRP A 29 3.71 18.43 0.57
N PRO A 30 4.66 17.47 0.52
CA PRO A 30 4.60 16.25 1.34
C PRO A 30 4.48 16.51 2.84
N ASN A 31 5.17 17.52 3.35
CA ASN A 31 5.11 17.92 4.77
C ASN A 31 3.68 18.33 5.20
N ASN A 32 2.95 19.05 4.34
CA ASN A 32 1.58 19.50 4.60
C ASN A 32 0.60 18.32 4.57
N VAL A 33 0.80 17.38 3.65
CA VAL A 33 0.02 16.13 3.61
C VAL A 33 0.28 15.32 4.89
N ASN A 34 1.54 15.16 5.29
CA ASN A 34 1.91 14.42 6.50
C ASN A 34 1.40 15.10 7.78
N ARG A 35 1.31 16.44 7.81
CA ARG A 35 0.68 17.16 8.92
C ARG A 35 -0.81 16.87 9.00
N ALA A 36 -1.55 17.10 7.91
CA ALA A 36 -2.99 16.80 7.87
C ALA A 36 -3.26 15.33 8.20
N TRP A 37 -2.38 14.43 7.76
CA TRP A 37 -2.45 13.02 8.08
C TRP A 37 -2.35 12.74 9.59
N ARG A 38 -1.39 13.37 10.28
CA ARG A 38 -1.25 13.26 11.74
C ARG A 38 -2.46 13.80 12.49
N GLU A 39 -3.05 14.88 11.99
CA GLU A 39 -4.28 15.44 12.57
C GLU A 39 -5.48 14.50 12.38
N ILE A 40 -5.64 13.89 11.20
CA ILE A 40 -6.77 13.00 10.90
C ILE A 40 -6.70 11.68 11.69
N ARG A 41 -5.52 11.08 11.76
CA ARG A 41 -5.35 9.76 12.40
C ARG A 41 -5.44 9.81 13.93
N GLY A 42 -5.22 10.98 14.54
CA GLY A 42 -5.16 11.12 15.99
C GLY A 42 -4.11 10.20 16.63
N GLU A 43 -4.26 9.96 17.93
CA GLU A 43 -3.38 9.06 18.68
C GLU A 43 -3.78 7.58 18.48
N ASP A 44 -5.08 7.30 18.37
CA ASP A 44 -5.65 5.95 18.21
C ASP A 44 -5.06 5.19 17.01
N TYR A 45 -4.73 5.91 15.94
CA TYR A 45 -4.14 5.35 14.72
C TYR A 45 -2.70 5.82 14.50
N GLY A 46 -1.96 6.08 15.58
CA GLY A 46 -0.56 6.51 15.60
C GLY A 46 0.44 5.57 14.89
N TRP A 47 0.02 4.36 14.54
CA TRP A 47 0.75 3.38 13.71
C TRP A 47 0.40 3.41 12.21
N VAL A 48 -0.76 3.95 11.82
CA VAL A 48 -1.23 4.05 10.42
C VAL A 48 -0.50 5.15 9.62
N THR A 49 0.44 4.77 8.76
CA THR A 49 1.20 5.69 7.89
C THR A 49 0.89 5.43 6.42
N PRO A 50 1.27 6.30 5.47
CA PRO A 50 1.19 5.99 4.04
C PRO A 50 1.90 4.67 3.68
N ARG A 51 2.97 4.32 4.40
CA ARG A 51 3.66 3.03 4.25
C ARG A 51 2.79 1.85 4.66
N THR A 52 2.00 1.99 5.72
CA THR A 52 1.05 0.96 6.16
C THR A 52 0.04 0.66 5.06
N PHE A 53 -0.53 1.70 4.43
CA PHE A 53 -1.44 1.52 3.28
C PHE A 53 -0.76 0.81 2.10
N ARG A 54 0.46 1.22 1.73
CA ARG A 54 1.22 0.53 0.67
C ARG A 54 1.45 -0.94 0.99
N LYS A 55 1.75 -1.27 2.26
CA LYS A 55 1.93 -2.66 2.70
C LYS A 55 0.62 -3.45 2.62
N THR A 56 -0.48 -2.89 3.10
CA THR A 56 -1.80 -3.54 3.03
C THR A 56 -2.20 -3.87 1.59
N VAL A 57 -2.02 -2.92 0.66
CA VAL A 57 -2.31 -3.13 -0.76
C VAL A 57 -1.36 -4.16 -1.38
N GLY A 58 -0.05 -4.06 -1.11
CA GLY A 58 0.95 -5.01 -1.61
C GLY A 58 0.66 -6.44 -1.18
N THR A 59 0.37 -6.65 0.11
CA THR A 59 -0.04 -7.94 0.66
C THR A 59 -1.32 -8.46 0.02
N ALA A 60 -2.35 -7.61 -0.14
CA ALA A 60 -3.63 -8.04 -0.72
C ALA A 60 -3.49 -8.52 -2.16
N ILE A 61 -2.68 -7.84 -2.96
CA ILE A 61 -2.42 -8.22 -4.36
C ILE A 61 -1.56 -9.47 -4.42
N GLU A 62 -0.52 -9.57 -3.58
CA GLU A 62 0.35 -10.74 -3.60
C GLU A 62 -0.40 -12.03 -3.31
N ARG A 63 -1.35 -12.00 -2.36
CA ARG A 63 -2.17 -13.16 -2.02
C ARG A 63 -3.06 -13.65 -3.17
N VAL A 64 -3.41 -12.78 -4.11
CA VAL A 64 -4.32 -13.09 -5.22
C VAL A 64 -3.56 -13.32 -6.53
N ALA A 65 -2.50 -12.57 -6.78
CA ALA A 65 -1.84 -12.46 -8.07
C ALA A 65 -0.30 -12.59 -7.99
N GLY A 66 0.25 -12.88 -6.80
CA GLY A 66 1.67 -13.09 -6.58
C GLY A 66 2.50 -11.82 -6.46
N ALA A 67 3.76 -12.00 -6.05
CA ALA A 67 4.66 -10.89 -5.71
C ALA A 67 5.06 -10.02 -6.91
N GLU A 68 5.10 -10.58 -8.12
CA GLU A 68 5.36 -9.84 -9.38
C GLU A 68 4.27 -8.79 -9.64
N ALA A 69 3.00 -9.20 -9.57
CA ALA A 69 1.86 -8.31 -9.73
C ALA A 69 1.85 -7.22 -8.66
N ALA A 70 2.15 -7.57 -7.41
CA ALA A 70 2.28 -6.61 -6.32
C ALA A 70 3.42 -5.61 -6.58
N ALA A 71 4.56 -6.05 -7.12
CA ALA A 71 5.68 -5.18 -7.44
C ALA A 71 5.36 -4.21 -8.58
N ALA A 72 4.71 -4.71 -9.64
CA ALA A 72 4.23 -3.89 -10.74
C ALA A 72 3.24 -2.81 -10.26
N GLN A 73 2.28 -3.17 -9.40
CA GLN A 73 1.33 -2.20 -8.82
C GLN A 73 2.02 -1.11 -7.99
N LEU A 74 3.06 -1.47 -7.22
CA LEU A 74 3.79 -0.53 -6.37
C LEU A 74 4.86 0.26 -7.12
N GLY A 75 5.15 -0.10 -8.37
CA GLY A 75 6.15 0.56 -9.21
C GLY A 75 7.59 0.18 -8.87
N HIS A 76 7.83 -1.03 -8.36
CA HIS A 76 9.20 -1.52 -8.09
C HIS A 76 9.73 -2.31 -9.28
N SER A 77 11.01 -2.10 -9.61
CA SER A 77 11.69 -2.79 -10.72
C SER A 77 11.88 -4.28 -10.48
N THR A 78 11.95 -4.70 -9.21
CA THR A 78 12.03 -6.12 -8.84
C THR A 78 11.07 -6.42 -7.69
N PRO A 79 10.57 -7.67 -7.59
CA PRO A 79 9.69 -8.06 -6.49
C PRO A 79 10.39 -8.17 -5.14
N ASP A 80 11.70 -8.25 -5.08
CA ASP A 80 12.43 -8.47 -3.82
C ASP A 80 12.24 -7.31 -2.84
N VAL A 81 12.24 -6.07 -3.36
CA VAL A 81 11.90 -4.88 -2.55
C VAL A 81 10.47 -4.97 -2.03
N THR A 82 9.54 -5.41 -2.87
CA THR A 82 8.13 -5.59 -2.52
C THR A 82 7.95 -6.65 -1.44
N ARG A 83 8.55 -7.83 -1.62
CA ARG A 83 8.54 -8.94 -0.64
C ARG A 83 9.11 -8.50 0.70
N LYS A 84 10.24 -7.80 0.68
CA LYS A 84 10.95 -7.40 1.90
C LYS A 84 10.21 -6.31 2.69
N HIS A 85 9.58 -5.35 2.01
CA HIS A 85 9.13 -4.12 2.65
C HIS A 85 7.62 -3.89 2.61
N TYR A 86 6.91 -4.51 1.67
CA TYR A 86 5.52 -4.17 1.34
C TYR A 86 4.59 -5.39 1.26
N ILE A 87 5.09 -6.59 1.51
CA ILE A 87 4.27 -7.80 1.71
C ILE A 87 4.41 -8.23 3.16
N ASP A 88 3.28 -8.47 3.82
CA ASP A 88 3.23 -9.09 5.14
C ASP A 88 3.50 -10.58 5.03
N ARG A 89 4.25 -11.10 6.00
CA ARG A 89 4.48 -12.54 6.12
C ARG A 89 3.16 -13.21 6.50
N ALA A 90 2.88 -14.35 5.89
CA ALA A 90 1.79 -15.20 6.34
C ALA A 90 2.04 -15.59 7.80
N ILE A 91 1.01 -15.41 8.64
CA ILE A 91 1.05 -15.82 10.05
C ILE A 91 0.92 -17.35 10.14
N ASP A 92 0.09 -17.93 9.28
CA ASP A 92 -0.08 -19.36 9.15
C ASP A 92 0.60 -19.86 7.87
N ALA A 93 1.46 -20.87 8.02
CA ALA A 93 2.04 -21.54 6.86
C ALA A 93 0.97 -22.40 6.17
N PRO A 94 0.89 -22.37 4.83
CA PRO A 94 0.02 -23.30 4.11
C PRO A 94 0.43 -24.76 4.37
N ASP A 95 -0.52 -25.68 4.28
CA ASP A 95 -0.22 -27.12 4.38
C ASP A 95 0.66 -27.55 3.20
N ASN A 96 1.93 -27.79 3.48
CA ASN A 96 2.92 -28.17 2.48
C ASN A 96 3.23 -29.68 2.50
N ARG A 97 2.45 -30.52 3.22
CA ARG A 97 2.74 -31.96 3.35
C ARG A 97 2.93 -32.66 2.00
N ALA A 98 2.06 -32.40 1.03
CA ALA A 98 2.17 -32.98 -0.32
C ALA A 98 3.51 -32.66 -1.01
N ALA A 99 4.07 -31.47 -0.79
CA ALA A 99 5.39 -31.10 -1.34
C ALA A 99 6.54 -31.81 -0.60
N LEU A 100 6.32 -32.18 0.67
CA LEU A 100 7.33 -32.82 1.52
C LEU A 100 7.33 -34.35 1.40
N GLU A 101 6.18 -34.95 1.09
CA GLU A 101 6.03 -36.41 0.91
C GLU A 101 6.98 -36.98 -0.15
N GLY A 102 7.30 -36.21 -1.21
CA GLY A 102 8.26 -36.62 -2.25
C GLY A 102 9.71 -36.79 -1.76
N PHE A 103 10.07 -36.28 -0.58
CA PHE A 103 11.40 -36.49 0.00
C PHE A 103 11.51 -37.74 0.86
N VAL A 104 10.38 -38.30 1.32
CA VAL A 104 10.35 -39.44 2.24
C VAL A 104 10.68 -40.75 1.52
N SER A 105 10.48 -40.83 0.19
CA SER A 105 10.75 -42.04 -0.60
C SER A 105 12.20 -42.19 -1.08
N ILE A 106 13.13 -41.34 -0.64
CA ILE A 106 14.55 -41.36 -1.09
C ILE A 106 15.47 -42.02 -0.03
N SER A 107 14.95 -42.38 1.15
CA SER A 107 15.77 -42.88 2.28
C SER A 107 15.76 -44.41 2.50
N ASP A 108 15.14 -45.18 1.60
CA ASP A 108 15.21 -46.65 1.61
C ASP A 108 16.19 -47.14 0.53
N GLU A 109 17.49 -46.89 0.72
CA GLU A 109 18.58 -47.68 0.10
C GLU A 109 19.80 -47.76 1.04
#